data_AF-A0A706C4P6-F1
#
_entry.id   AF-A0A706C4P6-F1
#
_cell.length_a   1.000
_cell.length_b   1.000
_cell.length_c   1.000
_cell.angle_alpha   90.00
_cell.angle_beta   90.00
_cell.angle_gamma   90.00
#
_symmetry.space_group_name_H-M   'P 1'
#
loop_
_entity.id
_entity.type
_entity.pdbx_description
1 polymer ?
#
loop_
_entity_poly.entity_id
_entity_poly.type
_entity_poly.pdbx_seq_one_letter_code
_entity_poly.pdbx_strand_id
1 'polypeptide(L)' 'MARIIALDGAQGEGGGQILRSALSLSMITGQPFEMSGIRAGRAKPGLLRQHLTAVRAATEICG' A
#
# COMPACT_ATOMS: atom_id res chain seq x y z
N MET A 1 -2.41 15.47 -15.55
CA MET A 1 -1.80 14.37 -14.78
C MET A 1 -2.65 14.14 -13.54
N ALA A 2 -2.98 12.88 -13.21
CA ALA A 2 -3.76 12.58 -12.00
C ALA A 2 -2.96 12.95 -10.74
N ARG A 3 -3.63 13.48 -9.72
CA ARG A 3 -3.02 13.82 -8.42
C ARG A 3 -2.62 12.53 -7.70
N ILE A 4 -1.37 12.45 -7.23
CA ILE A 4 -0.91 11.35 -6.38
C ILE A 4 -1.50 11.51 -4.97
N ILE A 5 -2.08 10.43 -4.45
CA ILE A 5 -2.57 10.37 -3.07
C ILE A 5 -1.39 9.96 -2.16
N ALA A 6 -1.00 10.83 -1.24
CA ALA A 6 0.02 10.51 -0.23
C ALA A 6 -0.62 9.83 0.99
N LEU A 7 -0.07 8.69 1.40
CA LEU A 7 -0.53 7.91 2.55
C LEU A 7 0.59 7.72 3.57
N ASP A 8 0.24 7.86 4.84
CA ASP A 8 1.11 7.56 5.98
C ASP A 8 0.80 6.16 6.53
N GLY A 9 1.68 5.21 6.28
CA GLY A 9 1.58 3.82 6.74
C GLY A 9 2.08 3.58 8.16
N ALA A 10 2.56 4.62 8.86
CA ALA A 10 3.03 4.53 10.24
C ALA A 10 1.89 4.69 11.27
N GLN A 11 0.77 5.29 10.86
CA GLN A 11 -0.37 5.53 11.75
C GLN A 11 -1.30 4.32 11.90
N GLY A 12 -1.93 4.20 13.08
CA GLY A 12 -3.04 3.29 13.34
C GLY A 12 -2.74 1.80 13.17
N GLU A 13 -3.49 1.13 12.29
CA GLU A 13 -3.56 -0.34 12.06
C GLU A 13 -2.23 -1.02 11.68
N GLY A 14 -1.14 -0.27 11.56
CA GLY A 14 0.20 -0.81 11.31
C GLY A 14 0.39 -1.26 9.87
N GLY A 15 0.20 -0.33 8.94
CA GLY A 15 0.65 -0.30 7.54
C GLY A 15 0.08 -1.35 6.58
N GLY A 16 -0.08 -2.62 7.02
CA GLY A 16 -0.48 -3.72 6.17
C GLY A 16 -1.94 -3.67 5.72
N GLN A 17 -2.85 -3.23 6.61
CA GLN A 17 -4.26 -3.04 6.25
C GLN A 17 -4.43 -1.87 5.29
N ILE A 18 -3.81 -0.72 5.59
CA ILE A 18 -3.85 0.48 4.76
C ILE A 18 -3.31 0.17 3.36
N LEU A 19 -2.19 -0.56 3.26
CA LEU A 19 -1.62 -0.98 1.97
C LEU A 19 -2.62 -1.77 1.12
N ARG A 20 -3.31 -2.76 1.70
CA ARG A 20 -4.29 -3.58 0.95
C ARG A 20 -5.46 -2.73 0.44
N SER A 21 -6.03 -1.88 1.30
CA SER A 21 -7.12 -1.00 0.91
C SER A 21 -6.69 0.00 -0.17
N ALA A 22 -5.50 0.59 -0.05
CA ALA A 22 -4.94 1.52 -1.03
C ALA A 22 -4.73 0.86 -2.40
N LEU A 23 -4.15 -0.35 -2.44
CA LEU A 23 -4.01 -1.13 -3.67
C LEU A 23 -5.37 -1.38 -4.32
N SER A 24 -6.35 -1.90 -3.57
CA SER A 24 -7.68 -2.18 -4.10
C SER A 24 -8.35 -0.94 -4.67
N LEU A 25 -8.35 0.18 -3.93
CA LEU A 25 -8.96 1.42 -4.37
C LEU A 25 -8.23 2.02 -5.58
N SER A 26 -6.89 2.01 -5.58
CA SER A 26 -6.09 2.51 -6.70
C SER A 26 -6.36 1.74 -7.99
N MET A 27 -6.45 0.41 -7.91
CA MET A 27 -6.83 -0.44 -9.05
C MET A 27 -8.24 -0.14 -9.56
N ILE A 28 -9.20 0.10 -8.66
CA ILE A 28 -10.61 0.37 -9.03
C ILE A 28 -10.77 1.77 -9.65
N THR A 29 -10.09 2.78 -9.09
CA THR A 29 -10.30 4.18 -9.48
C THR A 29 -9.30 4.71 -10.49
N GLY A 30 -8.19 4.00 -10.72
CA GLY A 30 -7.07 4.47 -11.52
C GLY A 30 -6.30 5.63 -10.88
N GLN A 31 -6.56 5.95 -9.61
CA GLN A 31 -5.84 7.02 -8.90
C GLN A 31 -4.53 6.50 -8.32
N PRO A 32 -3.37 7.09 -8.69
CA PRO A 32 -2.09 6.66 -8.15
C PRO A 32 -1.93 7.10 -6.69
N PHE A 33 -1.16 6.34 -5.92
CA PHE A 33 -0.80 6.68 -4.54
C PHE A 33 0.67 6.42 -4.24
N GLU A 34 1.18 7.10 -3.23
CA GLU A 34 2.49 6.87 -2.62
C GLU A 34 2.29 6.64 -1.13
N MET A 35 2.96 5.62 -0.57
CA MET A 35 2.86 5.30 0.85
C MET A 35 4.24 5.28 1.50
N SER A 36 4.39 6.10 2.53
CA SER A 36 5.59 6.13 3.37
C SER A 36 5.33 5.45 4.72
N GLY A 37 6.39 5.15 5.49
CA GLY A 37 6.22 4.66 6.86
C GLY A 37 5.58 3.27 7.01
N ILE A 38 5.56 2.45 5.95
CA ILE A 38 4.87 1.14 5.95
C ILE A 38 5.33 0.30 7.14
N ARG A 39 4.44 0.10 8.11
CA ARG A 39 4.67 -0.73 9.30
C ARG A 39 5.81 -0.23 10.20
N ALA A 40 6.07 1.08 10.22
CA ALA A 40 7.19 1.67 10.98
C ALA A 40 7.19 1.31 12.48
N GLY A 41 6.01 1.21 13.11
CA GLY A 41 5.88 0.87 14.54
C GLY A 41 5.83 -0.63 14.87
N ARG A 42 6.10 -1.54 13.92
CA ARG A 42 6.01 -3.00 14.14
C ARG A 42 7.39 -3.61 14.34
N ALA A 43 7.47 -4.67 15.16
CA ALA A 43 8.72 -5.39 15.47
C ALA A 43 9.53 -5.84 14.24
N LYS A 44 8.84 -6.18 13.15
CA LYS A 44 9.46 -6.35 11.82
C LYS A 44 8.91 -5.23 10.96
N PRO A 45 9.62 -4.12 10.68
CA PRO A 45 9.08 -3.00 9.92
C PRO A 45 9.03 -3.30 8.40
N GLY A 46 8.47 -2.37 7.61
CA GLY A 46 8.46 -2.45 6.15
C GLY A 46 7.54 -3.51 5.56
N LEU A 47 7.74 -3.81 4.27
CA LEU A 47 7.04 -4.88 3.57
C LEU A 47 7.57 -6.24 4.03
N LEU A 48 6.64 -7.17 4.32
CA LEU A 48 6.95 -8.58 4.53
C LEU A 48 6.55 -9.33 3.26
N ARG A 49 6.93 -10.61 3.17
CA ARG A 49 6.59 -11.47 2.01
C ARG A 49 5.12 -11.38 1.62
N GLN A 50 4.20 -11.49 2.57
CA GLN A 50 2.76 -11.39 2.32
C GLN A 50 2.32 -10.03 1.72
N HIS A 51 2.96 -8.92 2.14
CA HIS A 51 2.66 -7.60 1.62
C HIS A 51 3.20 -7.46 0.19
N LEU A 52 4.41 -7.95 -0.05
CA LEU A 52 5.02 -7.95 -1.38
C LEU A 52 4.23 -8.82 -2.36
N THR A 53 3.72 -9.97 -1.93
CA THR A 53 2.83 -10.80 -2.75
C THR A 53 1.56 -10.04 -3.15
N ALA A 54 0.94 -9.29 -2.23
CA ALA A 54 -0.23 -8.49 -2.55
C ALA A 54 0.08 -7.37 -3.57
N VAL A 55 1.23 -6.69 -3.42
CA VAL A 55 1.69 -5.67 -4.38
C VAL A 55 1.92 -6.29 -5.75
N ARG A 56 2.62 -7.43 -5.81
CA ARG A 56 2.90 -8.13 -7.08
C ARG A 56 1.62 -8.58 -7.78
N ALA A 57 0.67 -9.15 -7.03
CA ALA A 57 -0.62 -9.55 -7.57
C ALA A 57 -1.42 -8.35 -8.11
N ALA A 58 -1.39 -7.21 -7.42
CA ALA A 58 -2.02 -5.98 -7.92
C ALA A 58 -1.39 -5.54 -9.25
N THR A 59 -0.06 -5.46 -9.33
CA THR A 59 0.67 -5.13 -10.57
C THR A 59 0.36 -6.11 -11.70
N GLU A 60 0.30 -7.42 -11.43
CA GLU A 60 -0.03 -8.42 -12.45
C GLU A 60 -1.45 -8.25 -13.01
N ILE A 61 -2.41 -7.86 -12.17
CA ILE A 61 -3.82 -7.73 -12.56
C ILE A 61 -4.10 -6.40 -13.28
N CYS A 62 -3.43 -5.31 -12.91
CA CYS A 62 -3.73 -3.97 -13.43
C CYS A 62 -2.65 -3.31 -14.29
N GLY A 63 -1.46 -3.91 -14.44
CA GLY A 63 -0.33 -3.40 -15.25
C GLY A 63 0.62 -2.49 -14.47
#